data_AF-A0A8T3N0S4-F1
#
_entry.id   AF-A0A8T3N0S4-F1
#
_cell.length_a   1.000
_cell.length_b   1.000
_cell.length_c   1.000
_cell.angle_alpha   90.00
_cell.angle_beta   90.00
_cell.angle_gamma   90.00
#
_symmetry.space_group_name_H-M   'P 1'
#
loop_
_entity.id
_entity.type
_entity.pdbx_description
1 polymer ?
#
loop_
_entity_poly.entity_id
_entity_poly.type
_entity_poly.pdbx_seq_one_letter_code
_entity_poly.pdbx_strand_id
1 'polypeptide(L)'
;AGGGPKVGGDPVGSPTRPRPKRPEVLITTAATGEGVPELLAALDRHRTAIAAGPTDSARLARADALVWAIVAERLRERLRAPDQSDATRGTLAAVADHRLDPYAAADALLAVLGSDSVSPARD
;
A
#
# COMPACT_ATOMS: atom_id res chain seq x y z
N ALA A 1 -29.64 36.27 -14.74
CA ALA A 1 -29.78 34.87 -14.30
C ALA A 1 -28.86 34.00 -15.16
N GLY A 2 -28.09 33.09 -14.57
CA GLY A 2 -27.24 32.13 -15.30
C GLY A 2 -25.76 32.12 -14.92
N GLY A 3 -25.42 32.20 -13.62
CA GLY A 3 -24.08 31.87 -13.15
C GLY A 3 -23.92 30.35 -13.11
N GLY A 4 -23.14 29.79 -14.04
CA GLY A 4 -22.72 28.39 -13.96
C GLY A 4 -21.81 28.17 -12.76
N PRO A 5 -21.81 26.98 -12.12
CA PRO A 5 -21.00 26.74 -10.95
C PRO A 5 -19.51 26.77 -11.34
N LYS A 6 -18.77 27.70 -10.73
CA LYS A 6 -17.32 27.62 -10.66
C LYS A 6 -16.99 26.42 -9.76
N VAL A 7 -16.51 25.33 -10.34
CA VAL A 7 -15.77 24.29 -9.62
C VAL A 7 -14.42 24.86 -9.22
N GLY A 8 -14.42 25.62 -8.13
CA GLY A 8 -13.25 25.91 -7.32
C GLY A 8 -13.29 24.99 -6.10
N GLY A 9 -12.21 24.26 -5.89
CA GLY A 9 -12.03 23.39 -4.73
C GLY A 9 -11.18 22.20 -5.11
N ASP A 10 -9.86 22.35 -5.01
CA ASP A 10 -8.96 21.20 -4.96
C ASP A 10 -9.41 20.29 -3.80
N PRO A 11 -9.80 19.03 -4.05
CA PRO A 11 -10.05 18.11 -2.97
C PRO A 11 -8.72 17.81 -2.30
N VAL A 12 -8.64 18.21 -1.03
CA VAL A 12 -7.60 17.81 -0.07
C VAL A 12 -7.34 16.31 -0.23
N GLY A 13 -6.10 15.97 -0.60
CA GLY A 13 -5.56 14.62 -0.41
C GLY A 13 -5.66 13.63 -1.56
N SER A 14 -5.72 14.04 -2.83
CA SER A 14 -5.40 13.09 -3.91
C SER A 14 -3.94 12.67 -3.79
N PRO A 15 -3.60 11.38 -3.54
CA PRO A 15 -2.21 10.97 -3.50
C PRO A 15 -1.62 11.27 -4.87
N THR A 16 -0.61 12.15 -4.91
CA THR A 16 0.13 12.47 -6.13
C THR A 16 0.46 11.16 -6.84
N ARG A 17 -0.18 10.92 -7.99
CA ARG A 17 0.07 9.71 -8.78
C ARG A 17 1.59 9.61 -8.95
N PRO A 18 2.22 8.47 -8.59
CA PRO A 18 3.65 8.31 -8.77
C PRO A 18 4.02 8.68 -10.19
N ARG A 19 4.96 9.63 -10.36
CA ARG A 19 5.36 10.06 -11.70
C ARG A 19 5.83 8.82 -12.48
N PRO A 20 5.34 8.60 -13.72
CA PRO A 20 5.79 7.48 -14.52
C PRO A 20 7.31 7.51 -14.64
N LYS A 21 7.95 6.35 -14.44
CA LYS A 21 9.37 6.21 -14.74
C LYS A 21 9.59 6.56 -16.21
N ARG A 22 10.70 7.21 -16.52
CA ARG A 22 11.14 7.50 -17.90
C ARG A 22 12.32 6.60 -18.25
N PRO A 23 12.08 5.31 -18.56
CA PRO A 23 13.16 4.42 -18.97
C PRO A 23 13.73 4.87 -20.33
N GLU A 24 15.04 4.68 -20.49
CA GLU A 24 15.70 4.79 -21.80
C GLU A 24 15.25 3.61 -22.67
N VAL A 25 14.91 3.86 -23.94
CA VAL A 25 14.48 2.83 -24.90
C VAL A 25 15.53 2.75 -26.01
N LEU A 26 16.13 1.57 -26.17
CA LEU A 26 17.21 1.30 -27.12
C LEU A 26 16.79 0.18 -28.08
N ILE A 27 17.22 0.28 -29.34
CA ILE A 27 17.03 -0.77 -30.35
C ILE A 27 18.27 -1.64 -30.38
N THR A 28 18.10 -2.96 -30.36
CA THR A 28 19.19 -3.93 -30.48
C THR A 28 18.78 -5.11 -31.37
N THR A 29 19.77 -5.72 -32.02
CA THR A 29 19.57 -6.93 -32.83
C THR A 29 20.47 -8.04 -32.30
N ALA A 30 19.89 -9.02 -31.61
CA ALA A 30 20.66 -10.07 -30.94
C ALA A 30 21.49 -10.93 -31.91
N ALA A 31 20.98 -11.20 -33.12
CA ALA A 31 21.66 -12.04 -34.11
C ALA A 31 22.93 -11.40 -34.70
N THR A 32 23.00 -10.07 -34.75
CA THR A 32 24.13 -9.32 -35.33
C THR A 32 25.00 -8.64 -34.27
N GLY A 33 24.51 -8.56 -33.02
CA GLY A 33 25.17 -7.83 -31.94
C GLY A 33 25.01 -6.31 -32.02
N GLU A 34 24.19 -5.81 -32.95
CA GLU A 34 23.93 -4.38 -33.10
C GLU A 34 23.21 -3.81 -31.85
N GLY A 35 23.68 -2.67 -31.36
CA GLY A 35 23.12 -2.00 -30.17
C GLY A 35 23.52 -2.62 -28.82
N VAL A 36 24.28 -3.73 -28.81
CA VAL A 36 24.71 -4.40 -27.58
C VAL A 36 25.70 -3.56 -26.76
N PRO A 37 26.73 -2.92 -27.35
CA PRO A 37 27.63 -2.04 -26.59
C PRO A 37 26.89 -0.88 -25.90
N GLU A 38 25.93 -0.27 -26.59
CA GLU A 38 25.11 0.83 -26.08
C GLU A 38 24.19 0.37 -24.94
N LEU A 39 23.61 -0.82 -25.07
CA LEU A 39 22.83 -1.46 -24.02
C LEU A 39 23.68 -1.72 -22.77
N LEU A 40 24.90 -2.24 -22.92
CA LEU A 40 25.81 -2.48 -21.80
C LEU A 40 26.17 -1.17 -21.08
N ALA A 41 26.47 -0.12 -21.85
CA ALA A 41 26.74 1.19 -21.28
C ALA A 41 25.52 1.76 -20.51
N ALA A 42 24.30 1.57 -21.02
CA ALA A 42 23.08 1.97 -20.33
C ALA A 42 22.84 1.18 -19.04
N LEU A 43 23.13 -0.12 -19.05
CA LEU A 43 23.06 -0.98 -17.86
C LEU A 43 24.06 -0.55 -16.80
N ASP A 44 25.29 -0.18 -17.18
CA ASP A 44 26.30 0.27 -16.22
C ASP A 44 25.96 1.64 -15.61
N ARG A 45 25.44 2.57 -16.41
CA ARG A 45 24.86 3.83 -15.88
C ARG A 45 23.72 3.54 -14.89
N HIS A 46 22.83 2.62 -15.23
CA HIS A 46 21.71 2.24 -14.38
C HIS A 46 22.17 1.59 -13.07
N ARG A 47 23.13 0.67 -13.13
CA ARG A 47 23.73 0.03 -11.94
C ARG A 47 24.40 1.04 -11.03
N THR A 48 25.11 2.01 -11.59
CA THR A 48 25.72 3.12 -10.83
C THR A 48 24.65 3.97 -10.14
N ALA A 49 23.56 4.28 -10.84
CA ALA A 49 22.42 5.01 -10.26
C ALA A 49 21.70 4.21 -9.17
N ILE A 50 21.61 2.87 -9.28
CA ILE A 50 21.09 2.01 -8.22
C ILE A 50 22.06 1.94 -7.03
N ALA A 51 23.36 1.87 -7.29
CA ALA A 51 24.40 1.81 -6.25
C ALA A 51 24.47 3.08 -5.41
N ALA A 52 24.13 4.24 -5.99
CA ALA A 52 23.92 5.49 -5.24
C ALA A 52 22.76 5.39 -4.22
N GLY A 53 21.95 4.33 -4.29
CA GLY A 53 20.90 3.98 -3.34
C GLY A 53 19.64 4.81 -3.52
N PRO A 54 18.50 4.35 -3.00
CA PRO A 54 17.34 5.22 -2.82
C PRO A 54 17.73 6.35 -1.87
N THR A 55 17.22 7.55 -2.12
CA THR A 55 17.25 8.63 -1.12
C THR A 55 16.62 8.14 0.19
N ASP A 56 16.98 8.74 1.31
CA ASP A 56 16.39 8.36 2.60
C ASP A 56 14.87 8.51 2.62
N SER A 57 14.33 9.47 1.85
CA SER A 57 12.89 9.60 1.61
C SER A 57 12.27 8.40 0.87
N ALA A 58 12.95 7.86 -0.14
CA ALA A 58 12.49 6.67 -0.87
C ALA A 58 12.63 5.39 -0.04
N ARG A 59 13.66 5.30 0.82
CA ARG A 59 13.81 4.23 1.80
C ARG A 59 12.66 4.24 2.81
N LEU A 60 12.36 5.42 3.36
CA LEU A 60 11.27 5.60 4.32
C LEU A 60 9.91 5.27 3.71
N ALA A 61 9.59 5.79 2.52
CA ALA A 61 8.32 5.50 1.86
C ALA A 61 8.11 4.00 1.58
N ARG A 62 9.20 3.28 1.22
CA ARG A 62 9.15 1.83 1.06
C ARG A 62 8.92 1.12 2.40
N ALA A 63 9.66 1.51 3.43
CA ALA A 63 9.53 0.93 4.76
C ALA A 63 8.10 1.12 5.30
N ASP A 64 7.54 2.32 5.17
CA ASP A 64 6.16 2.65 5.56
C ASP A 64 5.14 1.74 4.85
N ALA A 65 5.21 1.64 3.51
CA ALA A 65 4.33 0.78 2.74
C ALA A 65 4.43 -0.71 3.15
N LEU A 66 5.65 -1.21 3.38
CA LEU A 66 5.87 -2.59 3.81
C LEU A 66 5.32 -2.85 5.21
N VAL A 67 5.59 -1.95 6.16
CA VAL A 67 5.10 -2.09 7.54
C VAL A 67 3.58 -2.08 7.57
N TRP A 68 2.92 -1.15 6.89
CA TRP A 68 1.45 -1.11 6.87
C TRP A 68 0.83 -2.31 6.18
N ALA A 69 1.45 -2.84 5.12
CA ALA A 69 1.00 -4.09 4.49
C ALA A 69 1.07 -5.27 5.47
N ILE A 70 2.19 -5.41 6.20
CA ILE A 70 2.39 -6.46 7.20
C ILE A 70 1.39 -6.30 8.36
N VAL A 71 1.20 -5.08 8.85
CA VAL A 71 0.23 -4.77 9.92
C VAL A 71 -1.17 -5.18 9.49
N ALA A 72 -1.62 -4.77 8.29
CA ALA A 72 -2.93 -5.12 7.77
C ALA A 72 -3.12 -6.63 7.59
N GLU A 73 -2.08 -7.37 7.18
CA GLU A 73 -2.14 -8.84 7.09
C GLU A 73 -2.28 -9.47 8.47
N ARG A 74 -1.41 -9.10 9.43
CA ARG A 74 -1.44 -9.65 10.79
C ARG A 74 -2.76 -9.39 11.52
N LEU A 75 -3.35 -8.20 11.35
CA LEU A 75 -4.66 -7.89 11.92
C LEU A 75 -5.75 -8.79 11.32
N ARG A 76 -5.71 -9.02 10.00
CA ARG A 76 -6.65 -9.91 9.31
C ARG A 76 -6.48 -11.37 9.72
N GLU A 77 -5.26 -11.84 9.95
CA GLU A 77 -4.99 -13.18 10.47
C GLU A 77 -5.53 -13.36 11.89
N ARG A 78 -5.28 -12.40 12.79
CA ARG A 78 -5.80 -12.42 14.16
C ARG A 78 -7.32 -12.48 14.22
N LEU A 79 -8.02 -11.69 13.40
CA LEU A 79 -9.49 -11.71 13.33
C LEU A 79 -10.04 -13.03 12.77
N ARG A 80 -9.23 -13.80 12.03
CA ARG A 80 -9.57 -15.13 11.51
C ARG A 80 -9.11 -16.27 12.39
N ALA A 81 -8.39 -15.99 13.47
CA ALA A 81 -7.95 -17.01 14.41
C ALA A 81 -9.16 -17.68 15.08
N PRO A 82 -9.04 -18.96 15.52
CA PRO A 82 -10.20 -19.74 15.97
C PRO A 82 -11.04 -19.07 17.07
N ASP A 83 -10.37 -18.41 18.01
CA ASP A 83 -10.95 -17.65 19.12
C ASP A 83 -11.84 -16.48 18.66
N GLN A 84 -11.42 -15.76 17.62
CA GLN A 84 -12.15 -14.57 17.13
C GLN A 84 -13.00 -14.84 15.88
N SER A 85 -12.85 -16.02 15.27
CA SER A 85 -13.43 -16.35 13.96
C SER A 85 -14.96 -16.23 13.92
N ASP A 86 -15.65 -16.65 14.98
CA ASP A 86 -17.12 -16.60 15.05
C ASP A 86 -17.64 -15.16 15.19
N ALA A 87 -17.02 -14.36 16.06
CA ALA A 87 -17.34 -12.95 16.23
C ALA A 87 -17.11 -12.19 14.91
N THR A 88 -15.98 -12.44 14.25
CA THR A 88 -15.67 -11.84 12.95
C THR A 88 -16.70 -12.20 11.89
N ARG A 89 -17.10 -13.48 11.79
CA ARG A 89 -18.14 -13.92 10.84
C ARG A 89 -19.49 -13.25 11.15
N GLY A 90 -19.86 -13.13 12.42
CA GLY A 90 -21.10 -12.45 12.85
C GLY A 90 -21.14 -10.98 12.41
N THR A 91 -20.03 -10.25 12.59
CA THR A 91 -19.92 -8.86 12.15
C THR A 91 -20.01 -8.74 10.63
N LEU A 92 -19.33 -9.60 9.87
CA LEU A 92 -19.40 -9.60 8.41
C LEU A 92 -20.81 -9.91 7.89
N ALA A 93 -21.52 -10.85 8.52
CA ALA A 93 -22.91 -11.15 8.20
C ALA A 93 -23.82 -9.94 8.47
N ALA A 94 -23.62 -9.22 9.58
CA ALA A 94 -24.38 -8.01 9.87
C ALA A 94 -24.17 -6.90 8.83
N VAL A 95 -22.96 -6.78 8.26
CA VAL A 95 -22.70 -5.87 7.13
C VAL A 95 -23.41 -6.33 5.86
N ALA A 96 -23.35 -7.62 5.54
CA ALA A 96 -24.03 -8.19 4.39
C ALA A 96 -25.56 -8.02 4.45
N ASP A 97 -26.13 -8.09 5.66
CA ASP A 97 -27.56 -7.87 5.92
C ASP A 97 -27.94 -6.39 6.03
N HIS A 98 -27.00 -5.46 5.84
CA HIS A 98 -27.18 -4.02 6.03
C HIS A 98 -27.65 -3.60 7.44
N ARG A 99 -27.38 -4.43 8.45
CA ARG A 99 -27.66 -4.14 9.88
C ARG A 99 -26.53 -3.37 10.56
N LEU A 100 -25.34 -3.35 9.96
CA LEU A 100 -24.17 -2.62 10.42
C LEU A 100 -23.45 -2.04 9.20
N ASP A 101 -23.03 -0.78 9.27
CA ASP A 101 -22.25 -0.20 8.17
C ASP A 101 -20.77 -0.65 8.24
N PRO A 102 -20.03 -0.57 7.12
CA PRO A 102 -18.65 -1.04 7.07
C PRO A 102 -17.68 -0.32 8.03
N TYR A 103 -17.92 0.94 8.36
CA TYR A 103 -17.04 1.69 9.27
C TYR A 103 -17.28 1.25 10.71
N ALA A 104 -18.54 1.19 11.15
CA ALA A 104 -18.87 0.68 12.47
C ALA A 104 -18.45 -0.79 12.66
N ALA A 105 -18.53 -1.60 11.60
CA ALA A 105 -18.02 -2.97 11.60
C ALA A 105 -16.50 -3.03 11.79
N ALA A 106 -15.75 -2.15 11.10
CA ALA A 106 -14.30 -2.07 11.27
C ALA A 106 -13.93 -1.67 12.70
N ASP A 107 -14.60 -0.66 13.27
CA ASP A 107 -14.37 -0.23 14.65
C ASP A 107 -14.67 -1.36 15.66
N ALA A 108 -15.77 -2.10 15.47
CA ALA A 108 -16.11 -3.23 16.31
C ALA A 108 -15.04 -4.34 16.26
N LEU A 109 -14.53 -4.67 15.07
CA LEU A 109 -13.47 -5.66 14.91
C LEU A 109 -12.14 -5.19 15.53
N LEU A 110 -11.81 -3.90 15.41
CA LEU A 110 -10.61 -3.34 16.02
C LEU A 110 -10.69 -3.32 17.55
N ALA A 111 -11.87 -3.04 18.12
CA ALA A 111 -12.09 -3.08 19.56
C ALA A 111 -11.81 -4.46 20.16
N VAL A 112 -12.24 -5.52 19.47
CA VAL A 112 -11.99 -6.92 19.86
C VAL A 112 -10.48 -7.23 19.96
N LEU A 113 -9.66 -6.69 19.05
CA LEU A 113 -8.21 -6.86 19.08
C LEU A 113 -7.51 -6.05 20.17
N GLY A 114 -8.11 -4.93 20.59
CA GLY A 114 -7.61 -4.06 21.65
C GLY A 114 -7.81 -4.66 23.05
N SER A 115 -8.91 -5.39 23.25
CA SER A 115 -9.19 -6.11 24.50
C SER A 115 -8.22 -7.26 24.80
N ASP A 116 -7.56 -7.84 23.79
CA ASP A 116 -6.54 -8.89 23.98
C ASP A 116 -5.20 -8.38 24.50
N SER A 117 -4.94 -7.06 24.42
CA SER A 117 -3.64 -6.46 24.76
C SER A 117 -3.47 -6.11 26.24
N VAL A 118 -4.54 -6.23 27.05
CA VAL A 118 -4.47 -6.03 28.50
C VAL A 118 -4.16 -7.36 29.18
N SER A 119 -2.88 -7.75 29.18
CA SER A 119 -2.38 -8.78 30.10
C SER A 119 -2.05 -8.08 31.44
N PRO A 120 -2.68 -8.44 32.58
CA PRO A 120 -2.23 -7.93 33.86
C PRO A 120 -0.80 -8.45 34.10
N ALA A 121 0.08 -7.55 34.52
CA ALA A 121 1.40 -7.87 35.01
C ALA A 121 1.28 -9.01 36.05
N ARG A 122 2.08 -10.06 35.87
CA ARG A 122 2.24 -11.10 36.89
C ARG A 122 3.20 -10.55 37.95
N ASP A 123 2.72 -10.52 39.19
CA ASP A 123 3.50 -10.33 40.42
C ASP A 123 4.59 -11.41 40.59
#